data_AF-A0A955SMJ0-F1
#
_entry.id   AF-A0A955SMJ0-F1
#
_cell.length_a   1.000
_cell.length_b   1.000
_cell.length_c   1.000
_cell.angle_alpha   90.00
_cell.angle_beta   90.00
_cell.angle_gamma   90.00
#
_symmetry.space_group_name_H-M   'P 1'
#
loop_
_entity.id
_entity.type
_entity.pdbx_description
1 polymer ?
#
loop_
_entity_poly.entity_id
_entity_poly.type
_entity_poly.pdbx_seq_one_letter_code
_entity_poly.pdbx_strand_id
1 'polypeptide(L)' 'DLEAVENETDIDLLKGMIENHQHYTGSSVAEKMLANWDDVLPKFVKVMPTDYKRALEELERERIAETVGAGEEVTTHG' A
#
# COMPACT_ATOMS: atom_id res chain seq x y z
N ASP A 1 4.07 -15.64 3.42
CA ASP A 1 5.07 -14.94 4.25
C ASP A 1 4.36 -13.84 5.02
N LEU A 2 4.88 -13.44 6.18
CA LEU A 2 4.34 -12.32 6.98
C LEU A 2 5.37 -11.20 6.99
N GLU A 3 5.01 -10.04 6.46
CA GLU A 3 5.89 -8.87 6.36
C GLU A 3 5.50 -7.83 7.43
N ALA A 4 6.44 -7.07 7.96
CA ALA A 4 6.15 -5.94 8.85
C ALA A 4 5.61 -4.74 8.05
N VAL A 5 4.85 -3.87 8.70
CA VAL A 5 4.34 -2.62 8.09
C VAL A 5 5.38 -1.52 8.28
N GLU A 6 6.32 -1.41 7.34
CA GLU A 6 7.49 -0.52 7.47
C GLU A 6 7.45 0.72 6.58
N ASN A 7 6.83 0.65 5.39
CA ASN A 7 6.80 1.79 4.49
C ASN A 7 5.71 2.79 4.89
N GLU A 8 5.99 4.09 4.72
CA GLU A 8 5.10 5.18 5.14
C GLU A 8 3.72 5.08 4.48
N THR A 9 3.65 4.68 3.21
CA THR A 9 2.37 4.55 2.48
C THR A 9 1.45 3.51 3.11
N ASP A 10 1.97 2.34 3.48
CA ASP A 10 1.20 1.29 4.14
C ASP A 10 0.82 1.70 5.56
N ILE A 11 1.71 2.41 6.28
CA ILE A 11 1.44 2.94 7.62
C ILE A 11 0.27 3.94 7.57
N ASP A 12 0.33 4.90 6.65
CA ASP A 12 -0.70 5.92 6.46
C ASP A 12 -2.03 5.30 6.05
N LEU A 13 -2.00 4.35 5.12
CA LEU A 13 -3.19 3.61 4.71
C LEU A 13 -3.81 2.86 5.90
N LEU A 14 -3.01 2.11 6.65
CA LEU A 14 -3.48 1.35 7.81
C LEU A 14 -4.08 2.27 8.86
N LYS A 15 -3.38 3.36 9.19
CA LYS A 15 -3.85 4.34 10.18
C LYS A 15 -5.16 4.98 9.74
N GLY A 16 -5.26 5.41 8.48
CA GLY A 16 -6.48 5.97 7.91
C GLY A 16 -7.67 4.98 7.94
N MET A 17 -7.42 3.69 7.70
CA MET A 17 -8.47 2.66 7.85
C MET A 17 -8.97 2.55 9.29
N ILE A 18 -8.07 2.63 10.28
CA ILE A 18 -8.43 2.55 11.70
C ILE A 18 -9.16 3.83 12.15
N GLU A 19 -8.73 5.00 11.69
CA GLU A 19 -9.41 6.29 11.92
C GLU A 19 -10.84 6.26 11.36
N ASN A 20 -11.01 5.80 10.11
CA ASN A 20 -12.33 5.63 9.51
C ASN A 20 -13.19 4.66 10.32
N HIS A 21 -12.62 3.53 10.75
CA HIS A 21 -13.35 2.58 11.59
C HIS A 21 -13.79 3.21 12.92
N GLN A 22 -12.91 3.96 13.59
CA GLN A 22 -13.24 4.70 14.81
C GLN A 22 -14.36 5.71 14.57
N HIS A 23 -14.26 6.50 13.50
CA HIS A 23 -15.25 7.51 13.13
C HIS A 23 -16.64 6.90 12.86
N TYR A 24 -16.71 5.84 12.06
CA TYR A 24 -17.99 5.25 11.64
C TYR A 24 -18.64 4.34 12.67
N THR A 25 -17.86 3.79 13.61
CA THR A 25 -18.39 2.80 14.59
C THR A 25 -18.34 3.27 16.04
N GLY A 26 -17.59 4.33 16.35
CA GLY A 26 -17.33 4.74 17.73
C GLY A 26 -16.47 3.75 18.51
N SER A 27 -15.67 2.92 17.84
CA SER A 27 -14.86 1.89 18.48
C SER A 27 -13.84 2.47 19.47
N SER A 28 -14.04 2.23 20.76
CA SER A 28 -13.10 2.63 21.82
C SER A 28 -11.77 1.87 21.77
N VAL A 29 -11.74 0.71 21.10
CA VAL A 29 -10.49 -0.02 20.85
C VAL A 29 -9.67 0.72 19.79
N ALA A 30 -10.31 1.16 18.71
CA ALA A 30 -9.64 1.92 17.65
C ALA A 30 -9.13 3.26 18.18
N GLU A 31 -9.91 3.95 19.01
CA GLU A 31 -9.47 5.18 19.71
C GLU A 31 -8.19 4.93 20.53
N LYS A 32 -8.15 3.87 21.34
CA LYS A 32 -6.97 3.51 22.14
C LYS A 32 -5.77 3.11 21.28
N MET A 33 -6.00 2.44 20.15
CA MET A 33 -4.93 2.09 19.20
C MET A 33 -4.30 3.34 18.59
N LEU A 34 -5.12 4.30 18.15
CA LEU A 34 -4.65 5.55 17.57
C LEU A 34 -3.92 6.42 18.60
N ALA A 35 -4.38 6.42 19.85
CA ALA A 35 -3.71 7.14 20.94
C ALA A 35 -2.34 6.59 21.31
N ASN A 36 -2.08 5.29 21.07
CA ASN A 36 -0.80 4.62 21.38
C ASN A 36 -0.16 4.07 20.10
N TRP A 37 -0.25 4.82 19.00
CA TRP A 37 0.06 4.33 17.66
C TRP A 37 1.47 3.72 17.55
N ASP A 38 2.48 4.40 18.07
CA ASP A 38 3.88 3.97 18.00
C ASP A 38 4.14 2.63 18.70
N ASP A 39 3.37 2.31 19.75
CA ASP A 39 3.46 1.04 20.49
C ASP A 39 2.63 -0.08 19.86
N VAL A 40 1.69 0.27 18.99
CA VAL A 40 0.73 -0.67 18.38
C VAL A 40 1.17 -1.04 16.97
N LEU A 41 1.70 -0.09 16.19
CA LEU A 41 2.13 -0.30 14.81
C LEU A 41 3.05 -1.54 14.65
N PRO A 42 4.08 -1.78 15.50
CA PRO A 42 4.96 -2.94 15.36
C PRO A 42 4.27 -4.30 15.53
N LYS A 43 3.02 -4.33 16.01
CA LYS A 43 2.23 -5.55 16.21
C LYS A 43 1.40 -5.92 14.99
N PHE A 44 1.31 -5.05 13.99
CA PHE A 44 0.64 -5.34 12.73
C PHE A 44 1.58 -6.07 11.76
N VAL A 45 1.01 -7.04 11.06
CA VAL A 45 1.69 -7.77 9.99
C VAL A 45 0.92 -7.57 8.68
N LYS A 46 1.65 -7.24 7.62
CA LYS A 46 1.16 -7.22 6.26
C LYS A 46 1.19 -8.65 5.73
N VAL A 47 0.04 -9.09 5.23
CA VAL A 47 -0.10 -10.41 4.60
C VAL A 47 -0.32 -10.21 3.11
N MET A 48 0.70 -10.54 2.32
CA MET A 48 0.61 -10.59 0.87
C MET A 48 0.80 -12.05 0.42
N PRO A 49 -0.23 -12.70 -0.14
CA PRO A 49 -0.06 -14.01 -0.75
C PRO A 49 0.98 -13.95 -1.87
N THR A 50 1.85 -14.94 -1.95
CA THR A 50 2.97 -14.96 -2.92
C THR A 50 2.49 -14.81 -4.37
N ASP A 51 1.44 -15.53 -4.75
CA ASP A 51 0.91 -15.47 -6.11
C ASP A 51 0.28 -14.12 -6.41
N TYR A 52 -0.33 -13.47 -5.41
CA TYR A 52 -0.91 -12.14 -5.56
C TYR A 52 0.17 -11.07 -5.72
N LYS A 53 1.24 -11.14 -4.92
CA LYS A 53 2.41 -10.25 -5.05
C LYS A 53 3.02 -10.37 -6.45
N ARG A 54 3.21 -11.59 -6.96
CA ARG A 54 3.71 -11.84 -8.31
C ARG A 54 2.80 -11.27 -9.40
N ALA A 55 1.49 -11.42 -9.27
CA ALA A 55 0.53 -10.87 -10.21
C ALA A 55 0.57 -9.33 -10.24
N LEU A 56 0.66 -8.69 -9.08
CA LEU A 56 0.81 -7.22 -8.99
C LEU A 56 2.11 -6.73 -9.62
N GLU A 57 3.22 -7.44 -9.38
CA GLU A 57 4.51 -7.09 -10.00
C GLU A 57 4.49 -7.27 -11.52
N GLU A 58 3.77 -8.26 -12.06
CA GLU A 58 3.59 -8.40 -13.52
C GLU A 58 2.75 -7.27 -14.09
N LEU A 59 1.62 -6.95 -13.46
CA LEU A 59 0.77 -5.83 -13.88
C LEU A 59 1.53 -4.50 -13.87
N GLU A 60 2.39 -4.28 -12.87
CA GLU A 60 3.23 -3.09 -12.82
C GLU A 60 4.28 -3.08 -13.94
N ARG A 61 4.92 -4.22 -14.23
CA ARG A 61 5.87 -4.33 -15.35
C ARG A 61 5.19 -4.08 -16.69
N GLU A 62 4.03 -4.67 -16.93
CA GLU A 62 3.24 -4.46 -18.15
C GLU A 62 2.86 -2.99 -18.31
N ARG A 63 2.39 -2.35 -17.23
CA ARG A 63 2.03 -0.93 -17.23
C ARG A 63 3.24 -0.04 -17.56
N ILE A 64 4.40 -0.33 -16.97
CA ILE A 64 5.65 0.39 -17.27
C ILE A 64 6.05 0.16 -18.73
N ALA A 65 6.04 -1.09 -19.21
CA ALA A 65 6.41 -1.42 -20.59
C ALA A 65 5.52 -0.69 -21.62
N GLU A 66 4.22 -0.57 -21.35
CA GLU A 66 3.28 0.20 -22.18
C GLU A 66 3.62 1.70 -22.17
N THR A 67 4.00 2.27 -21.03
CA THR A 67 4.37 3.70 -20.94
C THR A 67 5.72 4.02 -21.58
N VAL A 68 6.70 3.10 -21.51
CA VAL A 68 8.01 3.31 -22.16
C VAL A 68 7.94 3.08 -23.67
N GLY A 69 7.11 2.14 -24.15
CA GLY A 69 6.91 1.87 -25.58
C GLY A 69 6.20 2.98 -26.35
N ALA A 70 5.40 3.82 -25.68
CA ALA A 70 4.70 4.95 -26.30
C ALA A 70 5.58 6.22 -26.49
N GLY A 71 6.83 6.22 -25.99
CA GLY A 71 7.73 7.38 -26.00
C GLY A 71 8.66 7.52 -27.21
N GLU A 72 8.70 6.53 -28.12
CA GLU A 72 9.62 6.51 -29.28
C GLU A 72 8.89 6.67 -30.64
N GLU A 73 8.09 7.73 -30.83
CA GLU A 73 7.74 8.22 -32.17
C GLU A 73 7.71 9.76 -32.21
N VAL A 74 8.88 10.41 -32.20
CA VAL A 74 9.00 11.83 -32.61
C VAL A 74 10.23 12.06 -33.50
N THR A 75 9.97 12.04 -34.80
CA THR A 75 10.61 12.74 -35.94
C THR A 75 12.12 12.64 -36.14
N THR A 76 12.51 11.82 -37.13
CA THR A 76 13.58 12.15 -38.08
C THR A 76 12.97 12.01 -39.46
N HIS A 77 12.80 13.11 -40.21
CA HIS A 77 12.93 13.21 -41.67
C HIS A 77 13.12 14.71 -41.99
N GLY A 78 14.23 15.03 -42.65
CA GLY A 78 14.72 16.39 -42.90
C GLY A 78 14.18 17.08 -44.14
#